data_AF-A0A3S4YKA5-F1
#
_entry.id   AF-A0A3S4YKA5-F1
#
_cell.length_a   1.000
_cell.length_b   1.000
_cell.length_c   1.000
_cell.angle_alpha   90.00
_cell.angle_beta   90.00
_cell.angle_gamma   90.00
#
_symmetry.space_group_name_H-M   'P 1'
#
loop_
_entity.id
_entity.type
_entity.pdbx_description
1 polymer ?
#
loop_
_entity_poly.entity_id
_entity_poly.type
_entity_poly.pdbx_seq_one_letter_code
_entity_poly.pdbx_strand_id
1 'polypeptide(L)' 'METQNIFILEPSTSEEANALKAFATALKIKFEIKEKSYNSEFVAKIQESQKQIQEGKVTRVKKENLKEFLGI' A
#
# COMPACT_ATOMS: atom_id res chain seq x y z
N MET A 1 13.33 -4.73 35.91
CA MET A 1 12.81 -5.49 34.76
C MET A 1 13.67 -5.09 33.57
N GLU A 2 14.34 -6.04 32.93
CA GLU A 2 15.11 -5.76 31.70
C GLU A 2 14.13 -5.31 30.61
N THR A 3 14.29 -4.08 30.12
CA THR A 3 13.49 -3.57 29.00
C THR A 3 13.97 -4.23 27.72
N GLN A 4 13.15 -5.12 27.14
CA GLN A 4 13.41 -5.67 25.82
C GLN A 4 13.13 -4.59 24.77
N ASN A 5 14.16 -4.23 23.98
CA ASN A 5 14.02 -3.30 22.87
C ASN A 5 13.44 -4.04 21.65
N ILE A 6 12.40 -3.48 21.04
CA ILE A 6 11.78 -4.00 19.81
C ILE A 6 12.32 -3.21 18.62
N PHE A 7 12.81 -3.93 17.61
CA PHE A 7 13.30 -3.35 16.36
C PHE A 7 12.31 -3.61 15.23
N ILE A 8 11.93 -2.57 14.48
CA ILE A 8 11.04 -2.65 13.31
C ILE A 8 11.88 -2.30 12.08
N LEU A 9 11.87 -3.18 11.08
CA LEU A 9 12.61 -3.03 9.84
C LEU A 9 11.62 -2.80 8.69
N GLU A 10 11.82 -1.73 7.91
CA GLU A 10 10.97 -1.38 6.77
C GLU A 10 11.79 -1.50 5.46
N PRO A 11 11.88 -2.71 4.87
CA PRO A 11 12.59 -2.90 3.61
C PRO A 11 11.90 -2.15 2.46
N SER A 12 12.70 -1.59 1.55
CA SER A 12 12.21 -0.83 0.38
C SER A 12 12.08 -1.68 -0.88
N THR A 13 12.74 -2.84 -0.91
CA THR A 13 12.76 -3.77 -2.05
C THR A 13 12.38 -5.19 -1.66
N SER A 14 11.98 -5.99 -2.65
CA SER A 14 11.68 -7.41 -2.45
C SER A 14 12.93 -8.21 -2.05
N GLU A 15 14.09 -7.89 -2.62
CA GLU A 15 15.35 -8.52 -2.24
C GLU A 15 15.72 -8.27 -0.77
N GLU A 16 15.57 -7.03 -0.28
CA GLU A 16 15.83 -6.69 1.13
C GLU A 16 14.89 -7.45 2.09
N ALA A 17 13.60 -7.51 1.76
CA ALA A 17 12.62 -8.24 2.55
C ALA A 17 12.94 -9.75 2.62
N ASN A 18 13.37 -10.33 1.50
CA ASN A 18 13.75 -11.74 1.44
C ASN A 18 15.02 -12.03 2.24
N ALA A 19 16.02 -11.15 2.19
CA ALA A 19 17.22 -11.26 2.99
C ALA A 19 16.88 -11.23 4.49
N LEU A 20 16.11 -10.24 4.95
CA LEU A 20 15.70 -10.12 6.36
C LEU A 20 14.93 -11.34 6.85
N LYS A 21 14.03 -11.87 6.01
CA LYS A 21 13.29 -13.11 6.31
C LYS A 21 14.23 -14.29 6.51
N ALA A 22 15.23 -14.46 5.63
CA ALA A 22 16.21 -15.55 5.74
C ALA A 22 17.06 -15.42 7.01
N PHE A 23 17.53 -14.20 7.33
CA PHE A 23 18.29 -13.92 8.55
C PHE A 23 17.48 -14.21 9.82
N ALA A 24 16.24 -13.70 9.92
CA ALA A 24 15.39 -13.93 11.09
C ALA A 24 15.07 -15.42 11.28
N THR A 25 14.84 -16.14 10.18
CA THR A 25 14.59 -17.59 10.20
C THR A 25 15.82 -18.37 10.67
N ALA A 26 17.01 -18.05 10.14
CA ALA A 26 18.26 -18.71 10.53
C ALA A 26 18.56 -18.54 12.03
N LEU A 27 18.24 -17.37 12.59
CA LEU A 27 18.44 -17.04 14.00
C LEU A 27 17.28 -17.49 14.90
N LYS A 28 16.23 -18.12 14.35
CA LYS A 28 15.01 -18.53 15.07
C LYS A 28 14.34 -17.38 15.83
N ILE A 29 14.44 -16.17 15.29
CA ILE A 29 13.81 -14.97 15.85
C ILE A 29 12.34 -14.96 15.40
N LYS A 30 11.42 -14.63 16.31
CA LYS A 30 10.02 -14.39 15.94
C LYS A 30 9.92 -13.05 15.21
N PHE A 31 9.30 -13.05 14.04
CA PHE A 31 9.05 -11.85 13.25
C PHE A 31 7.61 -11.84 12.73
N GLU A 32 7.10 -10.65 12.44
CA GLU A 32 5.81 -10.43 11.80
C GLU A 32 6.03 -9.72 10.46
N ILE A 33 5.31 -10.17 9.43
CA ILE A 33 5.27 -9.46 8.15
C ILE A 33 4.02 -8.59 8.19
N LYS A 34 4.22 -7.26 8.19
CA LYS A 34 3.14 -6.30 8.06
C LYS A 34 3.16 -5.76 6.64
N GLU A 35 2.03 -5.86 5.96
CA GLU A 35 1.87 -5.18 4.68
C GLU A 35 1.89 -3.67 4.92
N LYS A 36 2.65 -2.95 4.09
CA LYS A 36 2.65 -1.50 4.13
C LYS A 36 1.23 -1.04 3.80
N SER A 37 0.59 -0.36 4.75
CA SER A 37 -0.70 0.26 4.50
C SER A 37 -0.58 1.17 3.29
N TYR A 38 -1.63 1.24 2.46
CA TYR A 38 -1.67 2.16 1.34
C TYR A 38 -1.28 3.57 1.79
N ASN A 39 -0.58 4.31 0.93
CA ASN A 39 -0.25 5.71 1.19
C ASN A 39 -1.52 6.46 1.63
N SER A 40 -1.44 7.21 2.73
CA SER A 40 -2.57 7.95 3.29
C SER A 40 -3.21 8.90 2.29
N GLU A 41 -2.42 9.51 1.40
CA GLU A 41 -2.92 10.37 0.31
C GLU A 41 -3.73 9.57 -0.72
N PHE A 42 -3.29 8.34 -1.02
CA PHE A 42 -4.04 7.45 -1.89
C PHE A 42 -5.38 7.07 -1.24
N VAL A 43 -5.37 6.69 0.03
CA VAL A 43 -6.60 6.36 0.79
C VAL A 43 -7.56 7.55 0.81
N ALA A 44 -7.05 8.75 1.07
CA ALA A 44 -7.85 9.98 1.07
C ALA A 44 -8.50 10.24 -0.31
N LYS A 45 -7.75 10.06 -1.40
CA LYS A 45 -8.26 10.21 -2.77
C LYS A 45 -9.36 9.20 -3.09
N ILE A 46 -9.22 7.95 -2.63
CA ILE A 46 -10.26 6.92 -2.81
C ILE A 46 -11.52 7.27 -2.03
N GLN A 47 -11.39 7.72 -0.78
CA GLN A 47 -12.54 8.15 0.03
C GLN A 47 -13.26 9.35 -0.59
N GLU A 48 -12.52 10.33 -1.11
CA GLU A 48 -13.09 11.46 -1.84
C GLU A 48 -13.86 10.98 -3.08
N SER A 49 -13.26 10.08 -3.87
CA SER A 49 -13.92 9.52 -5.06
C SER A 49 -15.22 8.78 -4.70
N GLN A 50 -15.24 8.01 -3.62
CA GLN A 50 -16.47 7.36 -3.13
C GLN A 50 -17.56 8.36 -2.77
N LYS A 51 -17.20 9.46 -2.11
CA LYS A 51 -18.14 10.55 -1.80
C LYS A 51 -18.68 11.20 -3.08
N GLN A 52 -17.83 11.49 -4.06
CA GLN A 52 -18.24 12.03 -5.35
C GLN A 52 -19.22 11.11 -6.08
N ILE A 53 -19.02 9.78 -6.00
CA ILE A 53 -19.95 8.79 -6.56
C ILE A 53 -21.33 8.88 -5.88
N GLN A 54 -21.37 8.96 -4.55
CA GLN A 54 -22.62 9.10 -3.80
C GLN A 54 -23.35 10.41 -4.12
N GLU A 55 -22.60 11.50 -4.33
CA GLU A 55 -23.13 12.81 -4.72
C GLU A 55 -23.50 12.89 -6.20
N GLY A 56 -23.30 11.82 -6.99
CA GLY A 56 -23.60 11.78 -8.41
C GLY A 56 -22.61 12.56 -9.30
N LYS A 57 -21.48 13.01 -8.74
CA LYS A 57 -20.38 13.69 -9.45
C LYS A 57 -19.51 12.70 -10.21
N VAL A 58 -20.11 11.96 -11.14
CA VAL A 58 -19.44 10.92 -11.93
C VAL A 58 -19.57 11.20 -13.42
N THR A 59 -18.48 10.99 -14.15
CA THR A 59 -18.48 11.00 -15.60
C THR A 59 -18.43 9.58 -16.10
N ARG A 60 -19.50 9.12 -16.78
CA ARG A 60 -19.53 7.80 -17.42
C ARG A 60 -19.04 7.94 -18.85
N VAL A 61 -17.96 7.24 -19.18
CA VAL A 61 -17.35 7.26 -20.51
C VAL A 61 -17.44 5.86 -21.11
N LYS A 62 -17.93 5.76 -22.34
CA LYS A 62 -17.93 4.49 -23.10
C LYS A 62 -16.51 4.16 -23.53
N LYS A 63 -16.21 2.87 -23.68
CA LYS A 63 -14.86 2.41 -24.04
C LYS A 63 -14.39 3.02 -25.37
N GLU A 64 -15.29 3.12 -26.34
CA GLU A 64 -15.02 3.74 -27.65
C GLU A 64 -14.57 5.21 -27.53
N ASN A 65 -15.06 5.94 -26.53
CA ASN A 65 -14.83 7.38 -26.36
C ASN A 65 -13.70 7.69 -25.36
N LEU A 66 -13.03 6.66 -24.81
CA LEU A 66 -12.04 6.84 -23.75
C LEU A 66 -10.82 7.65 -24.23
N LYS A 67 -10.35 7.41 -25.47
CA LYS A 67 -9.20 8.12 -26.04
C LYS A 67 -9.49 9.62 -26.20
N GLU A 68 -10.62 9.93 -26.81
CA GLU A 68 -11.11 11.30 -26.98
C GLU A 68 -11.30 12.01 -25.63
N PHE A 69 -11.88 11.33 -24.64
CA PHE A 69 -12.06 11.88 -23.29
C PHE A 69 -10.74 12.18 -22.58
N LEU A 70 -9.72 11.34 -22.78
CA LEU A 70 -8.39 11.50 -22.19
C LEU A 70 -7.49 12.47 -22.98
N GLY A 71 -7.93 12.92 -24.17
CA GLY A 71 -7.16 13.81 -25.03
C GLY A 71 -5.89 13.18 -25.62
N ILE A 72 -5.90 11.85 -25.82
CA ILE A 72 -4.77 11.05 -26.32
C ILE A 72 -5.15 10.20 -27.54
#